data_AF-A0A948R682-F1
#
_entry.id   AF-A0A948R682-F1
#
_cell.length_a   1.000
_cell.length_b   1.000
_cell.length_c   1.000
_cell.angle_alpha   90.00
_cell.angle_beta   90.00
_cell.angle_gamma   90.00
#
_symmetry.space_group_name_H-M   'P 1'
#
loop_
_entity.id
_entity.type
_entity.pdbx_description
1 polymer ?
#
loop_
_entity_poly.entity_id
_entity_poly.type
_entity_poly.pdbx_seq_one_letter_code
_entity_poly.pdbx_strand_id
1 'polypeptide(L)' 'MPKPPKLPQGMPSAKQVLDFIQSSDIPAGKREIAKAFGLKGQEKIKLKALLKDMAEDGLIDGKKTA' A
#
# COMPACT_ATOMS: atom_id res chain seq x y z
N MET A 1 -10.66 15.09 15.97
CA MET A 1 -10.18 14.46 14.71
C MET A 1 -10.58 12.99 14.75
N PRO A 2 -11.38 12.48 13.82
CA PRO A 2 -11.65 11.04 13.77
C PRO A 2 -10.32 10.34 13.46
N LYS A 3 -9.95 9.37 14.30
CA LYS A 3 -8.79 8.51 14.06
C LYS A 3 -8.97 7.88 12.67
N PRO A 4 -7.95 7.86 11.80
CA PRO A 4 -8.04 7.11 10.56
C PRO A 4 -8.44 5.67 10.92
N PRO A 5 -9.39 5.06 10.19
CA PRO A 5 -9.86 3.72 10.47
C PRO A 5 -8.64 2.81 10.58
N LYS A 6 -8.55 2.03 11.67
CA LYS A 6 -7.47 1.06 11.84
C LYS A 6 -7.52 0.13 10.64
N LEU A 7 -6.58 0.30 9.72
CA LEU A 7 -6.39 -0.63 8.61
C LEU A 7 -6.16 -2.01 9.24
N PRO A 8 -6.78 -3.07 8.69
CA PRO A 8 -6.55 -4.42 9.19
C PRO A 8 -5.04 -4.70 9.15
N GLN A 9 -4.48 -5.14 10.28
CA GLN A 9 -3.08 -5.55 10.35
C GLN A 9 -2.90 -6.82 9.53
N GLY A 10 -1.92 -6.82 8.63
CA GLY A 10 -1.64 -7.92 7.72
C GLY A 10 -1.75 -7.52 6.26
N MET A 11 -1.61 -8.51 5.38
CA MET A 11 -1.52 -8.29 3.92
C MET A 11 -2.73 -7.51 3.38
N PRO A 12 -2.53 -6.32 2.80
CA PRO A 12 -3.62 -5.56 2.20
C PRO A 12 -4.07 -6.18 0.88
N SER A 13 -5.35 -5.98 0.56
CA SER A 13 -5.88 -6.22 -0.79
C SER A 13 -5.55 -5.06 -1.72
N ALA A 14 -5.58 -5.29 -3.04
CA ALA A 14 -5.35 -4.24 -4.04
C ALA A 14 -6.29 -3.02 -3.84
N LYS A 15 -7.56 -3.26 -3.48
CA LYS A 15 -8.52 -2.19 -3.18
C LYS A 15 -8.11 -1.37 -1.96
N GLN A 16 -7.70 -2.02 -0.86
CA GLN A 16 -7.24 -1.32 0.34
C GLN A 16 -5.96 -0.51 0.08
N VAL A 17 -5.07 -1.00 -0.78
CA VAL A 17 -3.89 -0.25 -1.21
C VAL A 17 -4.31 0.98 -2.01
N LEU A 18 -5.25 0.85 -2.95
CA LEU A 18 -5.79 1.99 -3.70
C LEU A 18 -6.45 3.01 -2.78
N ASP A 19 -7.33 2.57 -1.88
CA ASP A 19 -8.01 3.44 -0.93
C ASP A 19 -6.99 4.17 -0.03
N PHE A 20 -5.92 3.50 0.38
CA PHE A 20 -4.85 4.11 1.15
C PHE A 20 -4.07 5.16 0.34
N ILE A 21 -3.73 4.86 -0.92
CA ILE A 21 -3.03 5.80 -1.79
C ILE A 21 -3.92 7.01 -2.10
N GLN A 22 -5.22 6.80 -2.32
CA GLN A 22 -6.19 7.86 -2.61
C GLN A 22 -6.51 8.73 -1.38
N SER A 23 -6.51 8.14 -0.18
CA SER A 23 -6.74 8.88 1.07
C SER A 23 -5.48 9.54 1.63
N SER A 24 -4.30 9.21 1.09
CA SER A 24 -3.03 9.77 1.52
C SER A 24 -2.70 11.02 0.71
N ASP A 25 -2.63 12.18 1.37
CA ASP A 25 -2.17 13.44 0.78
C ASP A 25 -0.70 13.40 0.35
N ILE A 26 0.07 12.46 0.93
CA ILE A 26 1.51 12.29 0.71
C ILE A 26 1.70 11.07 -0.21
N PRO A 27 2.72 11.06 -1.10
CA PRO A 27 3.02 9.89 -1.91
C PRO A 27 3.22 8.62 -1.06
N ALA A 28 2.26 7.70 -1.14
CA ALA A 28 2.28 6.44 -0.42
C ALA A 28 3.13 5.40 -1.19
N GLY A 29 4.41 5.30 -0.82
CA GLY A 29 5.32 4.29 -1.34
C GLY A 29 5.16 2.95 -0.61
N LYS A 30 5.97 1.97 -1.02
CA LYS A 30 5.99 0.63 -0.43
C LYS A 30 6.23 0.66 1.09
N ARG A 31 7.06 1.59 1.58
CA ARG A 31 7.41 1.69 3.02
C ARG A 31 6.25 2.22 3.84
N GLU A 32 5.54 3.21 3.31
CA GLU A 32 4.39 3.86 3.91
C GLU A 32 3.23 2.88 4.03
N ILE A 33 2.93 2.17 2.93
CA ILE A 33 1.90 1.13 2.90
C ILE A 33 2.28 0.00 3.87
N ALA A 34 3.52 -0.50 3.82
CA ALA A 34 3.95 -1.53 4.76
C ALA A 34 3.83 -1.09 6.24
N LYS A 35 4.09 0.18 6.55
CA LYS A 35 3.96 0.72 7.91
C LYS A 35 2.50 0.87 8.33
N ALA A 36 1.64 1.35 7.42
CA ALA A 36 0.22 1.53 7.67
C ALA A 36 -0.52 0.20 7.92
N PHE A 37 -0.15 -0.85 7.19
CA PHE A 37 -0.71 -2.20 7.33
C PHE A 37 0.06 -3.12 8.31
N GLY A 38 1.14 -2.62 8.92
CA GLY A 38 1.92 -3.36 9.90
C GLY A 38 2.70 -4.57 9.33
N LEU A 39 3.07 -4.51 8.04
CA LEU A 39 3.67 -5.62 7.32
C LEU A 39 5.11 -5.91 7.75
N LYS A 40 5.42 -7.19 7.92
CA LYS A 40 6.74 -7.69 8.35
C LYS A 40 7.40 -8.52 7.27
N GLY A 41 8.74 -8.47 7.20
CA GLY A 41 9.62 -9.34 6.41
C GLY A 41 9.04 -9.87 5.09
N GLN A 42 8.46 -11.08 5.13
CA GLN A 42 7.87 -11.77 3.98
C GLN A 42 6.69 -11.03 3.35
N GLU A 43 5.85 -10.37 4.15
CA GLU A 43 4.69 -9.63 3.65
C GLU A 43 5.12 -8.41 2.84
N LYS A 44 6.28 -7.80 3.15
CA LYS A 44 6.84 -6.72 2.34
C LYS A 44 7.27 -7.19 0.95
N ILE A 45 7.61 -8.47 0.80
CA ILE A 45 7.95 -9.06 -0.51
C ILE A 45 6.66 -9.24 -1.30
N LYS A 46 5.62 -9.79 -0.67
CA LYS A 46 4.28 -9.93 -1.29
C LYS A 46 3.69 -8.57 -1.67
N LEU A 47 3.85 -7.56 -0.82
CA LEU A 47 3.41 -6.19 -1.14
C LEU A 47 4.15 -5.64 -2.36
N LYS A 48 5.44 -5.92 -2.53
CA LYS A 48 6.19 -5.49 -3.72
C LYS A 48 5.61 -6.09 -4.99
N ALA A 49 5.28 -7.38 -4.97
CA ALA A 49 4.66 -8.06 -6.10
C ALA A 49 3.30 -7.44 -6.41
N LEU A 50 2.43 -7.31 -5.40
CA LEU A 50 1.11 -6.67 -5.54
C LEU A 50 1.20 -5.26 -6.15
N LEU A 51 2.11 -4.42 -5.65
CA LEU A 51 2.29 -3.07 -6.17
C LEU A 51 2.82 -3.06 -7.62
N LYS A 52 3.66 -4.03 -7.98
CA LYS A 52 4.17 -4.17 -9.35
C LYS A 52 3.03 -4.56 -10.29
N ASP A 53 2.23 -5.55 -9.92
CA ASP A 53 1.08 -6.00 -10.71
C ASP A 53 0.07 -4.87 -10.89
N MET A 54 -0.25 -4.14 -9.81
CA MET A 54 -1.14 -2.96 -9.88
C MET A 54 -0.57 -1.82 -10.73
N ALA A 55 0.74 -1.64 -10.76
CA ALA A 55 1.38 -0.64 -11.61
C ALA A 55 1.37 -1.04 -13.08
N GLU A 56 1.53 -2.34 -13.38
CA GLU A 56 1.41 -2.89 -14.73
C GLU A 56 -0.03 -2.80 -15.26
N ASP A 57 -1.02 -3.01 -14.37
CA ASP A 57 -2.44 -2.79 -14.67
C ASP A 57 -2.81 -1.30 -14.81
N GLY A 58 -1.89 -0.37 -14.54
CA GLY A 58 -2.12 1.08 -14.60
C GLY A 58 -3.00 1.62 -13.47
N LEU A 59 -3.23 0.84 -12.41
CA LEU A 59 -4.02 1.23 -11.25
C LEU A 59 -3.25 2.19 -10.33
N ILE A 60 -1.91 2.09 -10.28
CA ILE A 60 -1.05 2.94 -9.47
C ILE A 60 0.19 3.39 -10.24
N ASP A 61 0.76 4.51 -9.82
CA ASP A 61 1.96 5.06 -10.46
C ASP A 61 3.22 4.31 -9.98
N GLY A 62 3.68 3.33 -10.78
CA GLY A 62 4.82 2.46 -10.46
C GLY A 62 6.16 3.19 -10.29
N LYS A 63 6.25 4.46 -10.66
CA LYS A 63 7.47 5.29 -10.62
C LYS A 63 7.93 5.68 -9.21
N LYS A 64 7.09 5.52 -8.18
CA LYS A 64 7.41 5.93 -6.79
C LYS A 64 7.75 4.76 -5.85
N THR A 65 7.97 3.57 -6.41
CA THR A 65 8.09 2.32 -5.61
C THR A 65 9.53 1.89 -5.30
N ALA A 66 10.53 2.70 -5.66
CA ALA A 66 11.96 2.41 -5.45
C ALA A 66 12.47 2.99 -4.12
#